data_AF-Q03HZ6-F1
#
_entry.id   AF-Q03HZ6-F1
#
_cell.length_a   1.000
_cell.length_b   1.000
_cell.length_c   1.000
_cell.angle_alpha   90.00
_cell.angle_beta   90.00
_cell.angle_gamma   90.00
#
_symmetry.space_group_name_H-M   'P 1'
#
loop_
_entity.id
_entity.type
_entity.pdbx_description
1 polymer ?
#
loop_
_entity_poly.entity_id
_entity_poly.type
_entity_poly.pdbx_seq_one_letter_code
_entity_poly.pdbx_strand_id
1 'polypeptide(L)'
;MKNKLIHLGLPIPGLSEQLKENFDYIDIPFEKLWEPNAKKGLLFIKGKLNPLYLNALFLITQDAYLKETELLKKLPGNKTLIDNTLTLPLASQNILELKNAQFIEVGDIKALVKDLNQTFYSGQWGFKFTFDNIQFEPYFKGRIEQLGHNYIRFIDQNIQAYQKVANWGGPLGVAGNTLWEIRIEFKRQNPTTDVRLDVSMINPYTNEIYYSQSFENDQLNEVLPLKVSEQGAYILVELFIKGNKVELDVGQISLRKARDGRGTLLVGEKEMVDDQAMNEQLYYYFDPGDFKPPLVVYFSGFRLALGVEGANMMRALEAPALIFGEQRILGGSFYVGSKKFEQEIVRIIQTTLKKLGFTANQLVLSGLSMGTYASLYYSSYLNPEWVVVGKPLTKLGDIAANERINRPDAFPTSLDVLLKLTGGISNENIEQANNIFWDSFRSHDHSKTNFVITYMKEDDYDRNAFDDLYRYLHQNSPKSRIIHKGLTGRHNDDTNGIVEWFLMQIRNILTSKYGRNFKLGETTDDE
;
A
#
# COMPACT_ATOMS: atom_id res chain seq x y z
N MET A 1 19.44 -7.92 1.83
CA MET A 1 20.05 -7.19 0.70
C MET A 1 20.17 -5.73 1.11
N LYS A 2 21.34 -5.11 0.94
CA LYS A 2 21.56 -3.71 1.34
C LYS A 2 20.79 -2.77 0.40
N ASN A 3 20.37 -1.63 0.92
CA ASN A 3 19.79 -0.58 0.09
C ASN A 3 20.90 0.13 -0.70
N LYS A 4 20.66 0.59 -1.92
CA LYS A 4 21.68 1.34 -2.66
C LYS A 4 21.54 2.83 -2.35
N LEU A 5 22.64 3.50 -2.03
CA LEU A 5 22.69 4.96 -1.85
C LEU A 5 23.67 5.56 -2.87
N ILE A 6 23.11 6.27 -3.84
CA ILE A 6 23.86 7.01 -4.86
C ILE A 6 24.04 8.44 -4.36
N HIS A 7 25.28 8.85 -4.16
CA HIS A 7 25.62 10.19 -3.71
C HIS A 7 26.06 11.05 -4.89
N LEU A 8 25.38 12.19 -5.04
CA LEU A 8 25.58 13.20 -6.07
C LEU A 8 26.15 14.46 -5.41
N GLY A 9 27.48 14.50 -5.27
CA GLY A 9 28.19 15.56 -4.57
C GLY A 9 29.68 15.27 -4.38
N LEU A 10 30.34 16.11 -3.57
CA LEU A 10 31.73 15.88 -3.16
C LEU A 10 31.79 14.80 -2.08
N PRO A 11 32.74 13.85 -2.11
CA PRO A 11 32.80 12.76 -1.14
C PRO A 11 32.70 13.23 0.32
N ILE A 12 31.84 12.58 1.11
CA ILE A 12 31.68 12.86 2.55
C ILE A 12 32.57 11.89 3.33
N PRO A 13 33.67 12.36 3.97
CA PRO A 13 34.61 11.48 4.64
C PRO A 13 33.94 10.64 5.75
N GLY A 14 34.17 9.33 5.75
CA GLY A 14 33.69 8.42 6.80
C GLY A 14 32.22 7.99 6.69
N LEU A 15 31.46 8.47 5.69
CA LEU A 15 30.05 8.10 5.50
C LEU A 15 29.91 6.66 5.00
N SER A 16 30.72 6.25 4.02
CA SER A 16 30.66 4.91 3.44
C SER A 16 30.95 3.81 4.46
N GLU A 17 31.93 4.02 5.35
CA GLU A 17 32.30 3.05 6.38
C GLU A 17 31.19 2.86 7.43
N GLN A 18 30.46 3.92 7.76
CA GLN A 18 29.40 3.91 8.76
C GLN A 18 28.08 3.35 8.22
N LEU A 19 27.82 3.48 6.91
CA LEU A 19 26.61 2.95 6.28
C LEU A 19 26.74 1.50 5.79
N LYS A 20 27.95 0.93 5.79
CA LYS A 20 28.27 -0.34 5.13
C LYS A 20 27.40 -1.53 5.52
N GLU A 21 26.75 -1.52 6.68
CA GLU A 21 25.89 -2.62 7.11
C GLU A 21 24.55 -2.63 6.35
N ASN A 22 23.98 -1.45 6.12
CA ASN A 22 22.63 -1.29 5.58
C ASN A 22 22.61 -0.76 4.15
N PHE A 23 23.67 -0.07 3.71
CA PHE A 23 23.75 0.55 2.39
C PHE A 23 24.98 0.13 1.59
N ASP A 24 24.76 -0.04 0.29
CA ASP A 24 25.79 -0.03 -0.74
C ASP A 24 25.94 1.41 -1.25
N TYR A 25 26.97 2.08 -0.77
CA TYR A 25 27.26 3.49 -1.08
C TYR A 25 28.04 3.63 -2.40
N ILE A 26 27.66 4.62 -3.22
CA ILE A 26 28.28 4.92 -4.51
C ILE A 26 28.35 6.44 -4.70
N ASP A 27 29.56 7.00 -4.76
CA ASP A 27 29.76 8.39 -5.16
C ASP A 27 29.80 8.53 -6.69
N ILE A 28 29.12 9.55 -7.20
CA ILE A 28 29.17 9.96 -8.60
C ILE A 28 29.48 11.46 -8.62
N PRO A 29 30.73 11.86 -8.97
CA PRO A 29 31.10 13.25 -9.18
C PRO A 29 30.36 13.87 -10.37
N PHE A 30 30.22 15.19 -10.40
CA PHE A 30 29.36 15.88 -11.36
C PHE A 30 29.89 15.72 -12.79
N GLU A 31 31.22 15.77 -12.92
CA GLU A 31 31.93 15.60 -14.19
C GLU A 31 31.73 14.19 -14.78
N LYS A 32 31.42 13.21 -13.93
CA LYS A 32 31.23 11.80 -14.30
C LYS A 32 29.77 11.39 -14.41
N LEU A 33 28.82 12.31 -14.26
CA LEU A 33 27.38 12.03 -14.25
C LEU A 33 26.91 11.27 -15.49
N TRP A 34 27.50 11.59 -16.65
CA TRP A 34 27.19 11.00 -17.95
C TRP A 34 28.26 10.02 -18.45
N GLU A 35 29.30 9.78 -17.66
CA GLU A 35 30.42 8.92 -18.01
C GLU A 35 30.24 7.49 -17.44
N PRO A 36 30.92 6.48 -18.03
CA PRO A 36 31.02 5.15 -17.43
C PRO A 36 31.74 5.17 -16.09
N ASN A 37 31.04 4.88 -14.99
CA ASN A 37 31.67 4.75 -13.67
C ASN A 37 32.25 3.34 -13.52
N ALA A 38 33.58 3.25 -13.49
CA ALA A 38 34.39 2.06 -13.77
C ALA A 38 34.30 0.88 -12.79
N LYS A 39 33.36 0.85 -11.83
CA LYS A 39 33.30 -0.21 -10.81
C LYS A 39 31.93 -0.85 -10.55
N LYS A 40 30.80 -0.25 -10.98
CA LYS A 40 29.44 -0.74 -10.62
C LYS A 40 28.36 -0.55 -11.71
N GLY A 41 28.77 -0.28 -12.95
CA GLY A 41 27.85 -0.05 -14.09
C GLY A 41 27.43 1.42 -14.26
N LEU A 42 26.97 1.76 -15.47
CA LEU A 42 26.53 3.11 -15.86
C LEU A 42 25.34 3.59 -15.03
N LEU A 43 25.33 4.86 -14.59
CA LEU A 43 24.12 5.45 -13.98
C LEU A 43 22.99 5.56 -15.02
N PHE A 44 23.34 5.90 -16.26
CA PHE A 44 22.41 6.00 -17.37
C PHE A 44 22.78 5.07 -18.53
N ILE A 45 21.81 4.29 -19.02
CA ILE A 45 21.95 3.44 -20.21
C ILE A 45 21.02 4.00 -21.29
N LYS A 46 21.59 4.36 -22.46
CA LYS A 46 20.83 4.93 -23.59
C LYS A 46 19.94 6.13 -23.17
N GLY A 47 20.48 6.97 -22.26
CA GLY A 47 19.80 8.16 -21.75
C GLY A 47 18.73 7.93 -20.68
N LYS A 48 18.46 6.68 -20.28
CA LYS A 48 17.53 6.30 -19.19
C LYS A 48 18.27 5.86 -17.94
N LEU A 49 17.65 6.02 -16.77
CA LEU A 49 18.24 5.53 -15.52
C LEU A 49 18.43 4.02 -15.62
N ASN A 50 19.60 3.53 -15.23
CA ASN A 50 19.88 2.10 -15.25
C ASN A 50 18.91 1.35 -14.32
N PRO A 51 18.25 0.26 -14.79
CA PRO A 51 17.36 -0.56 -13.98
C PRO A 51 17.93 -1.00 -12.62
N LEU A 52 19.26 -1.18 -12.53
CA LEU A 52 19.97 -1.52 -11.28
C LEU A 52 19.76 -0.49 -10.17
N TYR A 53 19.46 0.77 -10.52
CA TYR A 53 19.32 1.90 -9.62
C TYR A 53 17.87 2.42 -9.49
N LEU A 54 16.87 1.77 -10.11
CA LEU A 54 15.47 2.20 -10.01
C LEU A 54 14.95 2.28 -8.56
N ASN A 55 15.50 1.45 -7.66
CA ASN A 55 15.09 1.39 -6.26
C ASN A 55 16.09 2.06 -5.30
N ALA A 56 17.19 2.61 -5.82
CA ALA A 56 18.21 3.27 -5.03
C ALA A 56 17.68 4.60 -4.44
N LEU A 57 18.29 5.02 -3.34
CA LEU A 57 18.19 6.39 -2.85
C LEU A 57 19.26 7.25 -3.53
N PHE A 58 18.91 8.50 -3.78
CA PHE A 58 19.80 9.50 -4.37
C PHE A 58 19.98 10.62 -3.37
N LEU A 59 21.20 10.84 -2.86
CA LEU A 59 21.52 11.94 -1.96
C LEU A 59 22.23 13.05 -2.75
N ILE A 60 21.65 14.24 -2.81
CA ILE A 60 22.20 15.42 -3.48
C ILE A 60 22.75 16.39 -2.44
N THR A 61 24.05 16.69 -2.53
CA THR A 61 24.76 17.58 -1.60
C THR A 61 25.52 18.70 -2.32
N GLN A 62 25.23 18.92 -3.60
CA GLN A 62 25.87 19.97 -4.40
C GLN A 62 24.87 20.63 -5.36
N ASP A 63 24.89 21.97 -5.40
CA ASP A 63 23.95 22.79 -6.19
C ASP A 63 23.95 22.48 -7.69
N ALA A 64 25.08 22.01 -8.24
CA ALA A 64 25.22 21.73 -9.67
C ALA A 64 24.15 20.74 -10.17
N TYR A 65 23.88 19.67 -9.40
CA TYR A 65 22.87 18.67 -9.76
C TYR A 65 21.44 19.22 -9.72
N LEU A 66 21.17 20.19 -8.84
CA LEU A 66 19.85 20.80 -8.73
C LEU A 66 19.53 21.68 -9.95
N LYS A 67 20.53 22.12 -10.72
CA LYS A 67 20.34 22.88 -11.96
C LYS A 67 20.06 21.98 -13.17
N GLU A 68 20.40 20.69 -13.08
CA GLU A 68 20.21 19.70 -14.14
C GLU A 68 18.79 19.13 -14.14
N THR A 69 17.82 19.88 -14.67
CA THR A 69 16.40 19.47 -14.67
C THR A 69 16.15 18.13 -15.37
N GLU A 70 16.91 17.80 -16.41
CA GLU A 70 16.80 16.51 -17.11
C GLU A 70 17.31 15.32 -16.29
N LEU A 71 18.30 15.54 -15.40
CA LEU A 71 18.68 14.55 -14.40
C LEU A 71 17.53 14.32 -13.42
N LEU A 72 17.00 15.39 -12.83
CA LEU A 72 15.97 15.32 -11.79
C LEU A 72 14.69 14.61 -12.28
N LYS A 73 14.30 14.82 -13.54
CA LYS A 73 13.18 14.11 -14.17
C LYS A 73 13.39 12.59 -14.24
N LYS A 74 14.64 12.13 -14.39
CA LYS A 74 15.00 10.71 -14.51
C LYS A 74 15.19 10.00 -13.17
N LEU A 75 15.36 10.74 -12.07
CA LEU A 75 15.46 10.15 -10.73
C LEU A 75 14.10 9.56 -10.29
N PRO A 76 14.08 8.47 -9.52
CA PRO A 76 12.84 7.85 -9.08
C PRO A 76 12.08 8.74 -8.10
N GLY A 77 10.74 8.67 -8.12
CA GLY A 77 9.92 9.37 -7.14
C GLY A 77 10.12 8.83 -5.73
N ASN A 78 10.00 9.71 -4.73
CA ASN A 78 10.11 9.39 -3.30
C ASN A 78 11.48 8.83 -2.87
N LYS A 79 12.52 9.02 -3.70
CA LYS A 79 13.85 8.41 -3.53
C LYS A 79 15.00 9.41 -3.62
N THR A 80 14.70 10.69 -3.78
CA THR A 80 15.69 11.76 -3.81
C THR A 80 15.73 12.46 -2.46
N LEU A 81 16.91 12.50 -1.85
CA LEU A 81 17.25 13.23 -0.63
C LEU A 81 18.10 14.44 -1.03
N ILE A 82 17.83 15.59 -0.45
CA ILE A 82 18.51 16.85 -0.74
C ILE A 82 18.98 17.45 0.56
N ASP A 83 20.25 17.85 0.61
CA ASP A 83 20.78 18.63 1.71
C ASP A 83 20.07 19.98 1.82
N ASN A 84 19.53 20.27 3.00
CA ASN A 84 18.77 21.50 3.30
C ASN A 84 19.57 22.79 3.16
N THR A 85 20.90 22.70 3.11
CA THR A 85 21.77 23.86 2.91
C THR A 85 21.86 24.32 1.45
N LEU A 86 21.39 23.50 0.50
CA LEU A 86 21.48 23.80 -0.92
C LEU A 86 20.46 24.84 -1.39
N THR A 87 20.83 25.62 -2.41
CA THR A 87 19.93 26.61 -3.00
C THR A 87 19.08 25.98 -4.09
N LEU A 88 17.77 25.89 -3.87
CA LEU A 88 16.82 25.32 -4.83
C LEU A 88 16.53 26.26 -6.01
N PRO A 89 16.94 25.92 -7.25
CA PRO A 89 16.60 26.72 -8.42
C PRO A 89 15.11 26.65 -8.73
N LEU A 90 14.50 27.78 -9.13
CA LEU A 90 13.06 27.86 -9.46
C LEU A 90 12.65 26.83 -10.52
N ALA A 91 13.50 26.59 -11.52
CA ALA A 91 13.25 25.63 -12.60
C ALA A 91 13.12 24.17 -12.12
N SER A 92 13.62 23.86 -10.93
CA SER A 92 13.64 22.49 -10.37
C SER A 92 12.59 22.26 -9.30
N GLN A 93 12.01 23.32 -8.72
CA GLN A 93 11.06 23.23 -7.61
C GLN A 93 9.86 22.33 -7.95
N ASN A 94 9.18 22.57 -9.07
CA ASN A 94 8.03 21.76 -9.48
C ASN A 94 8.40 20.29 -9.74
N ILE A 95 9.60 20.03 -10.27
CA ILE A 95 10.07 18.66 -10.52
C ILE A 95 10.27 17.95 -9.18
N LEU A 96 10.96 18.59 -8.24
CA LEU A 96 11.27 18.04 -6.92
C LEU A 96 10.02 17.84 -6.07
N GLU A 97 9.06 18.76 -6.14
CA GLU A 97 7.76 18.64 -5.48
C GLU A 97 6.99 17.43 -6.01
N LEU A 98 6.86 17.30 -7.34
CA LEU A 98 6.18 16.15 -7.94
C LEU A 98 6.89 14.83 -7.62
N LYS A 99 8.23 14.82 -7.59
CA LYS A 99 9.07 13.69 -7.18
C LYS A 99 9.03 13.41 -5.68
N ASN A 100 8.38 14.26 -4.88
CA ASN A 100 8.40 14.19 -3.42
C ASN A 100 9.84 14.04 -2.89
N ALA A 101 10.74 14.92 -3.35
CA ALA A 101 12.10 14.98 -2.85
C ALA A 101 12.09 15.28 -1.34
N GLN A 102 12.94 14.58 -0.59
CA GLN A 102 13.03 14.69 0.86
C GLN A 102 14.20 15.58 1.22
N PHE A 103 13.98 16.46 2.19
CA PHE A 103 14.91 17.49 2.62
C PHE A 103 15.52 17.06 3.96
N ILE A 104 16.85 16.90 4.02
CA ILE A 104 17.57 16.35 5.17
C ILE A 104 18.79 17.21 5.56
N GLU A 105 19.27 17.03 6.78
CA GLU A 105 20.50 17.65 7.28
C GLU A 105 21.69 16.71 7.11
N VAL A 106 22.77 17.20 6.49
CA VAL A 106 23.97 16.40 6.17
C VAL A 106 25.18 16.75 7.07
N GLY A 107 25.15 17.88 7.76
CA GLY A 107 26.31 18.46 8.46
C GLY A 107 26.93 17.58 9.56
N ASP A 108 26.14 16.79 10.29
CA ASP A 108 26.63 15.80 11.25
C ASP A 108 26.47 14.37 10.67
N ILE A 109 27.61 13.74 10.38
CA ILE A 109 27.66 12.38 9.81
C ILE A 109 26.96 11.35 10.71
N LYS A 110 27.10 11.45 12.03
CA LYS A 110 26.47 10.47 12.94
C LYS A 110 24.96 10.62 12.93
N ALA A 111 24.46 11.86 12.92
CA ALA A 111 23.04 12.15 12.80
C ALA A 111 22.49 11.69 11.44
N LEU A 112 23.21 11.97 10.34
CA LEU A 112 22.85 11.53 9.00
C LEU A 112 22.76 10.00 8.89
N VAL A 113 23.78 9.28 9.37
CA VAL A 113 23.81 7.81 9.38
C VAL A 113 22.62 7.25 10.15
N LYS A 114 22.31 7.85 11.31
CA LYS A 114 21.16 7.46 12.11
C LYS A 114 19.85 7.67 11.35
N ASP A 115 19.63 8.85 10.76
CA ASP A 115 18.40 9.14 10.01
C ASP A 115 18.25 8.22 8.78
N LEU A 116 19.31 8.02 7.99
CA LEU A 116 19.31 7.10 6.85
C LEU A 116 18.91 5.67 7.25
N ASN A 117 19.47 5.15 8.35
CA ASN A 117 19.17 3.80 8.83
C ASN A 117 17.76 3.67 9.44
N GLN A 118 17.30 4.69 10.17
CA GLN A 118 16.01 4.66 10.88
C GLN A 118 14.84 4.94 9.95
N THR A 119 15.00 5.87 9.01
CA THR A 119 13.91 6.46 8.22
C THR A 119 13.89 5.95 6.77
N PHE A 120 15.07 5.75 6.18
CA PHE A 120 15.22 5.46 4.75
C PHE A 120 15.62 4.00 4.47
N TYR A 121 15.25 3.09 5.37
CA TYR A 121 15.43 1.65 5.20
C TYR A 121 14.65 1.10 3.99
N SER A 122 15.13 -0.01 3.44
CA SER A 122 14.51 -0.71 2.31
C SER A 122 13.31 -1.57 2.74
N GLY A 123 12.29 -1.64 1.88
CA GLY A 123 11.11 -2.48 2.10
C GLY A 123 10.05 -1.79 2.96
N GLN A 124 9.11 -2.58 3.44
CA GLN A 124 7.96 -2.17 4.25
C GLN A 124 7.78 -3.22 5.34
N TRP A 125 7.60 -2.78 6.59
CA TRP A 125 7.57 -3.68 7.74
C TRP A 125 6.45 -3.28 8.69
N GLY A 126 5.64 -4.25 9.06
CA GLY A 126 4.63 -4.07 10.06
C GLY A 126 3.88 -5.34 10.36
N PHE A 127 3.14 -5.30 11.46
CA PHE A 127 2.41 -6.41 12.04
C PHE A 127 0.99 -5.99 12.33
N LYS A 128 0.10 -6.98 12.32
CA LYS A 128 -1.26 -6.86 12.81
C LYS A 128 -1.36 -7.65 14.10
N PHE A 129 -1.98 -7.06 15.11
CA PHE A 129 -2.41 -7.81 16.27
C PHE A 129 -3.66 -8.61 15.87
N THR A 130 -3.56 -9.94 15.85
CA THR A 130 -4.61 -10.82 15.29
C THR A 130 -5.77 -10.99 16.27
N PHE A 131 -6.97 -11.21 15.75
CA PHE A 131 -8.15 -11.48 16.59
C PHE A 131 -8.06 -12.83 17.30
N ASP A 132 -7.33 -13.79 16.74
CA ASP A 132 -7.17 -15.15 17.28
C ASP A 132 -6.42 -15.21 18.61
N ASN A 133 -5.68 -14.17 18.98
CA ASN A 133 -4.80 -14.15 20.16
C ASN A 133 -5.27 -13.17 21.24
N ILE A 134 -6.52 -12.71 21.17
CA ILE A 134 -7.05 -11.75 22.14
C ILE A 134 -7.33 -12.44 23.48
N GLN A 135 -6.79 -11.86 24.54
CA GLN A 135 -7.08 -12.24 25.91
C GLN A 135 -8.05 -11.22 26.51
N PHE A 136 -9.28 -11.66 26.74
CA PHE A 136 -10.30 -10.86 27.43
C PHE A 136 -10.10 -10.90 28.94
N GLU A 137 -10.38 -9.78 29.60
CA GLU A 137 -10.23 -9.69 31.05
C GLU A 137 -11.31 -10.50 31.78
N PRO A 138 -10.94 -11.51 32.61
CA PRO A 138 -11.91 -12.40 33.27
C PRO A 138 -12.91 -11.69 34.18
N TYR A 139 -12.56 -10.49 34.64
CA TYR A 139 -13.38 -9.69 35.55
C TYR A 139 -14.28 -8.67 34.84
N PHE A 140 -14.18 -8.52 33.52
CA PHE A 140 -15.15 -7.75 32.76
C PHE A 140 -16.52 -8.45 32.81
N LYS A 141 -17.56 -7.76 33.30
CA LYS A 141 -18.91 -8.31 33.47
C LYS A 141 -19.88 -7.92 32.36
N GLY A 142 -19.45 -7.04 31.46
CA GLY A 142 -20.21 -6.67 30.29
C GLY A 142 -20.27 -7.78 29.24
N ARG A 143 -20.96 -7.49 28.14
CA ARG A 143 -21.07 -8.39 26.99
C ARG A 143 -19.95 -8.10 26.00
N ILE A 144 -19.35 -9.16 25.46
CA ILE A 144 -18.38 -9.11 24.39
C ILE A 144 -18.99 -9.83 23.18
N GLU A 145 -19.01 -9.17 22.03
CA GLU A 145 -19.48 -9.75 20.77
C GLU A 145 -18.35 -9.64 19.74
N GLN A 146 -18.05 -10.73 19.03
CA GLN A 146 -17.05 -10.71 17.96
C GLN A 146 -17.75 -10.92 16.62
N LEU A 147 -17.62 -9.96 15.72
CA LEU A 147 -18.15 -10.05 14.36
C LEU A 147 -17.04 -10.54 13.41
N GLY A 148 -16.74 -11.83 13.47
CA GLY A 148 -15.63 -12.42 12.71
C GLY A 148 -14.30 -11.70 12.98
N HIS A 149 -13.57 -11.37 11.92
CA HIS A 149 -12.35 -10.54 11.95
C HIS A 149 -12.60 -9.06 11.65
N ASN A 150 -13.86 -8.60 11.68
CA ASN A 150 -14.19 -7.20 11.40
C ASN A 150 -13.97 -6.32 12.64
N TYR A 151 -14.59 -6.69 13.76
CA TYR A 151 -14.43 -5.98 15.03
C TYR A 151 -14.90 -6.82 16.22
N ILE A 152 -14.49 -6.39 17.41
CA ILE A 152 -15.03 -6.82 18.69
C ILE A 152 -15.80 -5.65 19.30
N ARG A 153 -16.98 -5.94 19.82
CA ARG A 153 -17.86 -5.00 20.50
C ARG A 153 -17.89 -5.29 22.00
N PHE A 154 -17.59 -4.27 22.80
CA PHE A 154 -17.70 -4.29 24.26
C PHE A 154 -18.93 -3.48 24.70
N ILE A 155 -19.80 -4.07 25.50
CA ILE A 155 -21.06 -3.46 25.96
C ILE A 155 -21.19 -3.58 27.47
N ASP A 156 -21.40 -2.45 28.15
CA ASP A 156 -21.68 -2.41 29.59
C ASP A 156 -22.61 -1.23 29.94
N GLN A 157 -23.35 -1.33 31.05
CA GLN A 157 -24.23 -0.24 31.50
C GLN A 157 -23.47 0.88 32.21
N ASN A 158 -22.45 0.56 33.01
CA ASN A 158 -21.69 1.55 33.77
C ASN A 158 -20.34 1.00 34.27
N ILE A 159 -19.25 1.60 33.79
CA ILE A 159 -17.88 1.34 34.21
C ILE A 159 -17.32 2.63 34.82
N GLN A 160 -17.22 2.66 36.16
CA GLN A 160 -16.94 3.90 36.91
C GLN A 160 -15.52 4.45 36.72
N ALA A 161 -14.54 3.55 36.56
CA ALA A 161 -13.13 3.88 36.35
C ALA A 161 -12.59 3.04 35.21
N TYR A 162 -11.50 3.49 34.55
CA TYR A 162 -10.88 2.73 33.47
C TYR A 162 -10.60 1.29 33.91
N GLN A 163 -11.29 0.36 33.26
CA GLN A 163 -11.16 -1.07 33.46
C GLN A 163 -10.52 -1.66 32.22
N LYS A 164 -9.47 -2.47 32.41
CA LYS A 164 -8.90 -3.27 31.33
C LYS A 164 -9.96 -4.27 30.87
N VAL A 165 -10.12 -4.43 29.56
CA VAL A 165 -11.09 -5.36 28.98
C VAL A 165 -10.48 -6.36 28.03
N ALA A 166 -9.37 -6.01 27.39
CA ALA A 166 -8.65 -6.91 26.49
C ALA A 166 -7.17 -6.55 26.38
N ASN A 167 -6.39 -7.54 25.95
CA ASN A 167 -5.07 -7.35 25.37
C ASN A 167 -4.90 -8.32 24.20
N TRP A 168 -4.00 -8.04 23.25
CA TRP A 168 -3.82 -8.85 22.05
C TRP A 168 -2.78 -9.98 22.21
N GLY A 169 -2.73 -10.61 23.39
CA GLY A 169 -1.87 -11.74 23.66
C GLY A 169 -0.40 -11.36 23.89
N GLY A 170 0.51 -12.29 23.58
CA GLY A 170 1.95 -12.14 23.82
C GLY A 170 2.57 -10.98 23.04
N PRO A 171 3.69 -10.42 23.50
CA PRO A 171 4.20 -9.18 22.94
C PRO A 171 4.88 -9.37 21.57
N LEU A 172 4.79 -8.36 20.71
CA LEU A 172 5.45 -8.35 19.40
C LEU A 172 6.88 -7.84 19.51
N GLY A 173 7.85 -8.62 19.02
CA GLY A 173 9.26 -8.25 19.02
C GLY A 173 9.62 -7.26 17.92
N VAL A 174 10.34 -6.20 18.28
CA VAL A 174 10.87 -5.19 17.35
C VAL A 174 12.36 -4.93 17.58
N ALA A 175 13.08 -4.68 16.49
CA ALA A 175 14.53 -4.47 16.53
C ALA A 175 14.93 -3.15 17.20
N GLY A 176 16.11 -3.12 17.82
CA GLY A 176 16.63 -1.92 18.45
C GLY A 176 16.97 -0.81 17.47
N ASN A 177 17.06 0.42 17.98
CA ASN A 177 17.36 1.62 17.21
C ASN A 177 16.41 1.82 16.01
N THR A 178 15.14 1.47 16.16
CA THR A 178 14.12 1.68 15.11
C THR A 178 12.98 2.56 15.59
N LEU A 179 12.28 3.14 14.63
CA LEU A 179 11.05 3.90 14.86
C LEU A 179 9.86 3.04 14.49
N TRP A 180 8.84 3.03 15.33
CA TRP A 180 7.59 2.33 15.09
C TRP A 180 6.41 3.24 15.38
N GLU A 181 5.25 2.83 14.91
CA GLU A 181 4.00 3.53 15.16
C GLU A 181 2.84 2.54 15.29
N ILE A 182 1.85 2.87 16.11
CA ILE A 182 0.61 2.12 16.26
C ILE A 182 -0.53 2.89 15.61
N ARG A 183 -1.41 2.15 14.93
CA ARG A 183 -2.73 2.60 14.47
C ARG A 183 -3.80 1.62 14.90
N ILE A 184 -4.95 2.14 15.33
CA ILE A 184 -6.08 1.37 15.83
C ILE A 184 -7.35 1.77 15.08
N GLU A 185 -8.12 0.76 14.68
CA GLU A 185 -9.49 0.95 14.20
C GLU A 185 -10.44 0.86 15.41
N PHE A 186 -11.27 1.88 15.63
CA PHE A 186 -12.27 1.87 16.70
C PHE A 186 -13.43 2.82 16.44
N LYS A 187 -14.59 2.55 17.06
CA LYS A 187 -15.74 3.45 17.06
C LYS A 187 -16.46 3.42 18.40
N ARG A 188 -16.56 4.59 19.03
CA ARG A 188 -17.41 4.84 20.19
C ARG A 188 -18.85 4.99 19.68
N GLN A 189 -19.74 4.05 20.01
CA GLN A 189 -21.14 4.16 19.59
C GLN A 189 -21.90 5.22 20.39
N ASN A 190 -21.43 5.51 21.61
CA ASN A 190 -21.98 6.55 22.49
C ASN A 190 -20.87 7.52 22.94
N PRO A 191 -21.15 8.84 23.03
CA PRO A 191 -20.16 9.85 23.46
C PRO A 191 -19.73 9.71 24.92
N THR A 192 -20.49 8.94 25.71
CA THR A 192 -20.19 8.63 27.12
C THR A 192 -19.22 7.46 27.28
N THR A 193 -18.84 6.79 26.19
CA THR A 193 -17.81 5.74 26.18
C THR A 193 -16.45 6.40 26.09
N ASP A 194 -15.63 6.22 27.13
CA ASP A 194 -14.22 6.55 27.09
C ASP A 194 -13.40 5.29 26.78
N VAL A 195 -12.41 5.44 25.91
CA VAL A 195 -11.49 4.38 25.50
C VAL A 195 -10.05 4.83 25.73
N ARG A 196 -9.22 3.90 26.21
CA ARG A 196 -7.79 4.11 26.41
C ARG A 196 -6.99 2.90 25.95
N LEU A 197 -5.92 3.15 25.22
CA LEU A 197 -4.92 2.15 24.87
C LEU A 197 -3.65 2.41 25.68
N ASP A 198 -3.27 1.44 26.51
CA ASP A 198 -1.99 1.46 27.21
C ASP A 198 -0.97 0.67 26.37
N VAL A 199 0.17 1.30 26.07
CA VAL A 199 1.25 0.71 25.26
C VAL A 199 2.51 0.64 26.10
N SER A 200 3.07 -0.56 26.22
CA SER A 200 4.32 -0.80 26.97
C SER A 200 5.41 -1.41 26.08
N MET A 201 6.65 -0.98 26.31
CA MET A 201 7.84 -1.62 25.73
C MET A 201 8.62 -2.35 26.82
N ILE A 202 8.76 -3.65 26.62
CA ILE A 202 9.44 -4.56 27.54
C ILE A 202 10.84 -4.88 26.99
N ASN A 203 11.84 -4.81 27.85
CA ASN A 203 13.22 -5.13 27.49
C ASN A 203 13.36 -6.63 27.16
N PRO A 204 13.88 -7.02 25.98
CA PRO A 204 14.00 -8.42 25.60
C PRO A 204 14.95 -9.26 26.48
N TYR A 205 15.85 -8.61 27.23
CA TYR A 205 16.87 -9.28 28.05
C TYR A 205 16.51 -9.28 29.54
N THR A 206 15.94 -8.19 30.06
CA THR A 206 15.62 -8.06 31.50
C THR A 206 14.17 -8.34 31.82
N ASN A 207 13.27 -8.38 30.82
CA ASN A 207 11.82 -8.43 30.98
C ASN A 207 11.21 -7.25 31.75
N GLU A 208 11.97 -6.17 31.96
CA GLU A 208 11.47 -4.96 32.62
C GLU A 208 10.78 -4.04 31.62
N ILE A 209 9.69 -3.40 32.05
CA ILE A 209 9.03 -2.33 31.29
C ILE A 209 9.90 -1.08 31.40
N TYR A 210 10.46 -0.62 30.28
CA TYR A 210 11.28 0.58 30.24
C TYR A 210 10.52 1.80 29.67
N TYR A 211 9.34 1.57 29.10
CA TYR A 211 8.45 2.62 28.59
C TYR A 211 7.00 2.16 28.74
N SER A 212 6.14 3.07 29.18
CA SER A 212 4.69 2.88 29.21
C SER A 212 4.00 4.21 28.96
N GLN A 213 3.01 4.22 28.06
CA GLN A 213 2.22 5.41 27.77
C GLN A 213 0.76 5.04 27.50
N SER A 214 -0.14 5.87 28.01
CA SER A 214 -1.58 5.77 27.78
C SER A 214 -2.03 6.78 26.72
N PHE A 215 -2.93 6.35 25.84
CA PHE A 215 -3.54 7.18 24.80
C PHE A 215 -5.06 7.07 24.90
N GLU A 216 -5.75 8.20 25.02
CA GLU A 216 -7.19 8.24 25.30
C GLU A 216 -8.00 8.85 24.16
N ASN A 217 -9.18 8.29 23.90
CA ASN A 217 -10.23 8.86 23.07
C ASN A 217 -9.70 9.37 21.71
N ASP A 218 -9.76 10.68 21.47
CA ASP A 218 -9.43 11.26 20.17
C ASP A 218 -7.93 11.20 19.86
N GLN A 219 -7.06 10.97 20.85
CA GLN A 219 -5.64 10.70 20.60
C GLN A 219 -5.44 9.42 19.78
N LEU A 220 -6.36 8.47 19.89
CA LEU A 220 -6.33 7.21 19.15
C LEU A 220 -6.69 7.39 17.66
N ASN A 221 -7.23 8.54 17.27
CA ASN A 221 -7.44 8.88 15.86
C ASN A 221 -6.13 9.25 15.16
N GLU A 222 -5.06 9.52 15.92
CA GLU A 222 -3.73 9.88 15.41
C GLU A 222 -2.79 8.67 15.37
N VAL A 223 -1.62 8.86 14.75
CA VAL A 223 -0.56 7.86 14.74
C VAL A 223 0.15 7.91 16.09
N LEU A 224 0.33 6.76 16.75
CA LEU A 224 0.96 6.68 18.08
C LEU A 224 2.45 6.30 17.93
N PRO A 225 3.40 7.24 18.07
CA PRO A 225 4.81 6.98 17.77
C PRO A 225 5.53 6.25 18.90
N LEU A 226 6.43 5.35 18.55
CA LEU A 226 7.25 4.55 19.46
C LEU A 226 8.73 4.64 19.05
N LYS A 227 9.57 5.08 19.98
CA LYS A 227 11.04 5.15 19.80
C LYS A 227 11.69 3.99 20.54
N VAL A 228 12.14 2.98 19.81
CA VAL A 228 12.71 1.76 20.39
C VAL A 228 14.15 2.01 20.84
N SER A 229 14.51 1.49 22.01
CA SER A 229 15.87 1.57 22.55
C SER A 229 16.86 0.78 21.68
N GLU A 230 18.16 0.89 21.96
CA GLU A 230 19.18 0.13 21.23
C GLU A 230 19.05 -1.40 21.40
N GLN A 231 18.42 -1.85 22.48
CA GLN A 231 18.28 -3.27 22.82
C GLN A 231 17.06 -3.93 22.16
N GLY A 232 16.20 -3.15 21.50
CA GLY A 232 14.92 -3.64 20.98
C GLY A 232 13.81 -3.64 22.03
N ALA A 233 12.64 -4.16 21.65
CA ALA A 233 11.50 -4.23 22.54
C ALA A 233 10.55 -5.37 22.20
N TYR A 234 9.85 -5.82 23.22
CA TYR A 234 8.58 -6.53 23.12
C TYR A 234 7.45 -5.52 23.35
N ILE A 235 6.56 -5.35 22.37
CA ILE A 235 5.45 -4.39 22.42
C ILE A 235 4.19 -5.08 22.96
N LEU A 236 3.63 -4.52 24.02
CA LEU A 236 2.36 -4.93 24.61
C LEU A 236 1.32 -3.82 24.44
N VAL A 237 0.09 -4.20 24.07
CA VAL A 237 -1.06 -3.29 23.92
C VAL A 237 -2.24 -3.78 24.76
N GLU A 238 -2.78 -2.90 25.60
CA GLU A 238 -3.87 -3.19 26.51
C GLU A 238 -5.00 -2.17 26.34
N LEU A 239 -6.24 -2.67 26.22
CA LEU A 239 -7.43 -1.85 26.02
C LEU A 239 -8.17 -1.66 27.33
N PHE A 240 -8.46 -0.40 27.64
CA PHE A 240 -9.23 0.02 28.79
C PHE A 240 -10.45 0.82 28.33
N ILE A 241 -11.56 0.64 29.03
CA ILE A 241 -12.80 1.38 28.78
C ILE A 241 -13.38 1.91 30.08
N LYS A 242 -14.18 2.98 29.97
CA LYS A 242 -14.89 3.63 31.08
C LYS A 242 -16.16 4.30 30.54
N GLY A 243 -17.15 4.51 31.39
CA GLY A 243 -18.28 5.37 31.07
C GLY A 243 -19.65 4.77 31.40
N ASN A 244 -20.70 5.50 31.01
CA ASN A 244 -22.08 5.03 31.13
C ASN A 244 -22.59 4.57 29.76
N LYS A 245 -23.39 3.50 29.72
CA LYS A 245 -23.89 2.89 28.48
C LYS A 245 -22.74 2.69 27.47
N VAL A 246 -21.70 2.03 27.95
CA VAL A 246 -20.50 1.73 27.19
C VAL A 246 -20.87 0.86 26.01
N GLU A 247 -20.49 1.31 24.82
CA GLU A 247 -20.59 0.54 23.59
C GLU A 247 -19.43 0.97 22.66
N LEU A 248 -18.44 0.09 22.54
CA LEU A 248 -17.20 0.32 21.81
C LEU A 248 -16.97 -0.81 20.81
N ASP A 249 -16.77 -0.45 19.54
CA ASP A 249 -16.23 -1.35 18.52
C ASP A 249 -14.73 -1.13 18.38
N VAL A 250 -13.97 -2.21 18.34
CA VAL A 250 -12.53 -2.20 18.07
C VAL A 250 -12.22 -3.17 16.94
N GLY A 251 -11.64 -2.63 15.87
CA GLY A 251 -11.17 -3.35 14.70
C GLY A 251 -9.69 -3.71 14.81
N GLN A 252 -8.98 -3.60 13.69
CA GLN A 252 -7.57 -3.96 13.61
C GLN A 252 -6.66 -2.97 14.38
N ILE A 253 -5.71 -3.51 15.15
CA ILE A 253 -4.53 -2.76 15.63
C ILE A 253 -3.33 -3.13 14.78
N SER A 254 -2.64 -2.15 14.22
CA SER A 254 -1.43 -2.34 13.42
C SER A 254 -0.21 -1.67 14.05
N LEU A 255 0.93 -2.34 13.97
CA LEU A 255 2.23 -1.87 14.41
C LEU A 255 3.13 -1.76 13.18
N ARG A 256 3.58 -0.56 12.83
CA ARG A 256 4.31 -0.29 11.57
C ARG A 256 5.68 0.27 11.88
N LYS A 257 6.69 -0.13 11.12
CA LYS A 257 8.01 0.50 11.22
C LYS A 257 7.92 1.88 10.57
N ALA A 258 7.98 2.92 11.39
CA ALA A 258 7.70 4.29 10.99
C ALA A 258 8.81 4.87 10.11
N ARG A 259 8.50 5.96 9.41
CA ARG A 259 9.44 6.76 8.61
C ARG A 259 9.50 8.22 9.05
N ASP A 260 9.30 8.46 10.35
CA ASP A 260 9.41 9.80 10.94
C ASP A 260 8.59 10.85 10.15
N GLY A 261 7.32 10.54 9.88
CA GLY A 261 6.41 11.42 9.13
C GLY A 261 6.65 11.50 7.62
N ARG A 262 7.64 10.81 7.05
CA ARG A 262 7.95 10.85 5.61
C ARG A 262 7.14 9.86 4.77
N GLY A 263 6.17 9.19 5.38
CA GLY A 263 5.25 8.25 4.74
C GLY A 263 4.88 7.11 5.70
N THR A 264 3.88 6.31 5.33
CA THR A 264 3.34 5.25 6.19
C THR A 264 4.31 4.06 6.30
N LEU A 265 4.50 3.27 5.23
CA LEU A 265 5.46 2.14 5.17
C LEU A 265 6.49 2.30 4.06
N LEU A 266 6.21 3.12 3.05
CA LEU A 266 7.17 3.63 2.07
C LEU A 266 7.30 5.15 2.20
N VAL A 267 8.47 5.70 1.87
CA VAL A 267 8.63 7.16 1.76
C VAL A 267 7.63 7.67 0.73
N GLY A 268 6.83 8.68 1.07
CA GLY A 268 5.79 9.26 0.23
C GLY A 268 4.49 8.45 0.11
N GLU A 269 4.41 7.25 0.70
CA GLU A 269 3.14 6.56 0.85
C GLU A 269 2.26 7.31 1.84
N LYS A 270 0.98 7.39 1.49
CA LYS A 270 -0.03 8.09 2.25
C LYS A 270 -1.12 7.13 2.69
N GLU A 271 -1.80 7.53 3.74
CA GLU A 271 -2.96 6.82 4.27
C GLU A 271 -4.22 7.64 4.01
N MET A 272 -5.29 6.94 3.67
CA MET A 272 -6.66 7.39 3.68
C MET A 272 -7.35 6.72 4.88
N VAL A 273 -8.18 7.49 5.61
CA VAL A 273 -8.90 7.04 6.80
C VAL A 273 -10.39 7.26 6.60
N ASP A 274 -11.19 6.21 6.79
CA ASP A 274 -12.65 6.32 6.85
C ASP A 274 -13.14 6.49 8.28
N ASP A 275 -13.27 7.74 8.72
CA ASP A 275 -13.79 8.11 10.03
C ASP A 275 -15.26 7.68 10.27
N GLN A 276 -16.00 7.29 9.23
CA GLN A 276 -17.37 6.77 9.37
C GLN A 276 -17.37 5.27 9.69
N ALA A 277 -16.26 4.58 9.39
CA ALA A 277 -16.07 3.15 9.53
C ALA A 277 -14.84 2.84 10.40
N MET A 278 -14.92 3.17 11.69
CA MET A 278 -13.90 2.85 12.70
C MET A 278 -12.48 3.37 12.41
N ASN A 279 -12.32 4.42 11.59
CA ASN A 279 -11.01 4.85 11.09
C ASN A 279 -10.29 3.78 10.27
N GLU A 280 -11.02 2.95 9.53
CA GLU A 280 -10.47 1.98 8.59
C GLU A 280 -9.52 2.62 7.57
N GLN A 281 -8.47 1.89 7.24
CA GLN A 281 -7.33 2.45 6.51
C GLN A 281 -7.14 1.85 5.12
N LEU A 282 -6.74 2.73 4.21
CA LEU A 282 -6.28 2.39 2.87
C LEU A 282 -4.98 3.14 2.57
N TYR A 283 -3.98 2.44 2.08
CA TYR A 283 -2.72 3.05 1.67
C TYR A 283 -2.72 3.37 0.19
N TYR A 284 -2.05 4.47 -0.18
CA TYR A 284 -1.76 4.77 -1.57
C TYR A 284 -0.37 5.36 -1.74
N TYR A 285 0.29 4.94 -2.81
CA TYR A 285 1.66 5.30 -3.14
C TYR A 285 1.73 5.84 -4.57
N PHE A 286 2.09 7.11 -4.71
CA PHE A 286 2.24 7.77 -6.01
C PHE A 286 3.72 7.87 -6.39
N ASP A 287 4.09 7.28 -7.52
CA ASP A 287 5.38 7.48 -8.17
C ASP A 287 5.14 8.23 -9.48
N PRO A 288 5.56 9.49 -9.63
CA PRO A 288 5.24 10.30 -10.81
C PRO A 288 5.97 9.86 -12.08
N GLY A 289 6.89 8.88 -12.03
CA GLY A 289 7.62 8.40 -13.21
C GLY A 289 8.31 9.54 -13.96
N ASP A 290 8.22 9.55 -15.29
CA ASP A 290 8.79 10.58 -16.16
C ASP A 290 7.85 11.77 -16.45
N PHE A 291 6.73 11.88 -15.72
CA PHE A 291 5.65 12.86 -15.93
C PHE A 291 4.92 12.75 -17.28
N LYS A 292 5.14 11.70 -18.07
CA LYS A 292 4.48 11.53 -19.37
C LYS A 292 3.32 10.54 -19.27
N PRO A 293 2.26 10.67 -20.10
CA PRO A 293 1.15 9.74 -20.09
C PRO A 293 1.57 8.27 -20.34
N PRO A 294 0.76 7.29 -19.88
CA PRO A 294 -0.43 7.44 -19.05
C PRO A 294 -0.10 7.41 -17.54
N LEU A 295 -1.09 7.72 -16.69
CA LEU A 295 -1.10 7.28 -15.30
C LEU A 295 -1.57 5.82 -15.25
N VAL A 296 -0.73 4.93 -14.71
CA VAL A 296 -1.08 3.52 -14.49
C VAL A 296 -1.43 3.30 -13.01
N VAL A 297 -2.70 3.10 -12.73
CA VAL A 297 -3.18 2.76 -11.39
C VAL A 297 -3.11 1.25 -11.19
N TYR A 298 -2.53 0.82 -10.07
CA TYR A 298 -2.47 -0.58 -9.66
C TYR A 298 -3.15 -0.79 -8.31
N PHE A 299 -4.18 -1.62 -8.27
CA PHE A 299 -4.78 -2.09 -7.02
C PHE A 299 -4.09 -3.39 -6.62
N SER A 300 -3.50 -3.41 -5.42
CA SER A 300 -2.80 -4.57 -4.88
C SER A 300 -3.75 -5.76 -4.70
N GLY A 301 -3.20 -6.98 -4.75
CA GLY A 301 -3.90 -8.18 -4.36
C GLY A 301 -4.10 -8.28 -2.84
N PHE A 302 -4.80 -9.32 -2.41
CA PHE A 302 -4.93 -9.68 -1.00
C PHE A 302 -3.56 -10.00 -0.40
N ARG A 303 -3.25 -9.47 0.79
CA ARG A 303 -2.00 -9.78 1.49
C ARG A 303 -2.09 -9.54 2.99
N LEU A 304 -1.47 -10.44 3.76
CA LEU A 304 -1.36 -10.34 5.22
C LEU A 304 -0.34 -9.27 5.65
N ALA A 305 0.76 -9.17 4.91
CA ALA A 305 1.80 -8.20 5.19
C ALA A 305 1.33 -6.78 4.83
N LEU A 306 1.60 -5.81 5.70
CA LEU A 306 1.18 -4.43 5.49
C LEU A 306 1.89 -3.76 4.29
N GLY A 307 1.25 -2.74 3.73
CA GLY A 307 1.75 -1.86 2.67
C GLY A 307 1.14 -2.14 1.30
N VAL A 308 1.84 -1.74 0.24
CA VAL A 308 1.44 -1.95 -1.16
C VAL A 308 2.17 -3.11 -1.83
N GLU A 309 1.55 -3.74 -2.83
CA GLU A 309 2.17 -4.72 -3.71
C GLU A 309 2.64 -4.06 -5.03
N GLY A 310 3.65 -4.64 -5.68
CA GLY A 310 3.95 -4.28 -7.08
C GLY A 310 4.69 -2.95 -7.27
N ALA A 311 5.13 -2.24 -6.22
CA ALA A 311 5.84 -0.96 -6.37
C ALA A 311 7.03 -1.01 -7.34
N ASN A 312 7.87 -2.04 -7.24
CA ASN A 312 9.01 -2.24 -8.15
C ASN A 312 8.55 -2.58 -9.57
N MET A 313 7.50 -3.40 -9.69
CA MET A 313 6.91 -3.79 -10.97
C MET A 313 6.36 -2.56 -11.71
N MET A 314 5.61 -1.71 -11.01
CA MET A 314 5.04 -0.48 -11.56
C MET A 314 6.13 0.52 -11.95
N ARG A 315 7.18 0.66 -11.13
CA ARG A 315 8.32 1.53 -11.46
C ARG A 315 9.06 1.07 -12.72
N ALA A 316 9.18 -0.23 -12.94
CA ALA A 316 9.81 -0.79 -14.15
C ALA A 316 9.00 -0.53 -15.44
N LEU A 317 7.75 -0.06 -15.34
CA LEU A 317 6.97 0.41 -16.49
C LEU A 317 7.38 1.81 -16.96
N GLU A 318 8.26 2.50 -16.20
CA GLU A 318 8.79 3.84 -16.49
C GLU A 318 7.71 4.92 -16.71
N ALA A 319 6.47 4.64 -16.29
CA ALA A 319 5.32 5.54 -16.40
C ALA A 319 4.91 6.04 -15.00
N PRO A 320 4.23 7.19 -14.90
CA PRO A 320 3.57 7.59 -13.67
C PRO A 320 2.65 6.47 -13.17
N ALA A 321 2.77 6.13 -11.90
CA ALA A 321 2.03 5.05 -11.27
C ALA A 321 1.40 5.49 -9.95
N LEU A 322 0.18 5.02 -9.70
CA LEU A 322 -0.50 5.19 -8.42
C LEU A 322 -0.93 3.81 -7.92
N ILE A 323 -0.48 3.43 -6.74
CA ILE A 323 -0.67 2.08 -6.21
C ILE A 323 -1.55 2.16 -4.97
N PHE A 324 -2.61 1.37 -4.90
CA PHE A 324 -3.45 1.24 -3.72
C PHE A 324 -3.15 -0.08 -2.99
N GLY A 325 -3.02 -0.02 -1.68
CA GLY A 325 -2.82 -1.16 -0.80
C GLY A 325 -3.90 -1.18 0.27
N GLU A 326 -4.66 -2.27 0.36
CA GLU A 326 -5.74 -2.39 1.32
C GLU A 326 -5.37 -3.38 2.43
N GLN A 327 -5.66 -2.99 3.67
CA GLN A 327 -5.31 -3.78 4.85
C GLN A 327 -6.49 -3.93 5.81
N ARG A 328 -7.71 -3.62 5.40
CA ARG A 328 -8.90 -3.83 6.22
C ARG A 328 -9.13 -5.33 6.44
N ILE A 329 -9.76 -5.68 7.56
CA ILE A 329 -9.94 -7.07 8.01
C ILE A 329 -8.54 -7.73 8.12
N LEU A 330 -8.34 -8.88 7.48
CA LEU A 330 -7.09 -9.63 7.54
C LEU A 330 -6.07 -9.18 6.49
N GLY A 331 -6.50 -8.87 5.27
CA GLY A 331 -5.58 -8.53 4.17
C GLY A 331 -6.23 -7.83 2.98
N GLY A 332 -7.41 -7.23 3.18
CA GLY A 332 -8.18 -6.54 2.15
C GLY A 332 -9.68 -6.86 2.20
N SER A 333 -10.49 -5.92 1.70
CA SER A 333 -11.95 -5.99 1.62
C SER A 333 -12.44 -5.50 0.25
N PHE A 334 -11.67 -5.81 -0.80
CA PHE A 334 -11.98 -5.55 -2.21
C PHE A 334 -12.23 -4.07 -2.55
N TYR A 335 -11.67 -3.15 -1.77
CA TYR A 335 -11.73 -1.72 -1.98
C TYR A 335 -13.16 -1.15 -2.08
N VAL A 336 -14.16 -1.79 -1.46
CA VAL A 336 -15.54 -1.29 -1.40
C VAL A 336 -16.01 -1.11 0.04
N GLY A 337 -16.96 -0.22 0.28
CA GLY A 337 -17.38 0.11 1.63
C GLY A 337 -18.33 1.29 1.70
N SER A 338 -18.06 2.23 2.60
CA SER A 338 -18.88 3.43 2.70
C SER A 338 -18.79 4.27 1.41
N LYS A 339 -19.83 5.05 1.11
CA LYS A 339 -19.80 5.97 -0.04
C LYS A 339 -18.64 6.96 0.05
N LYS A 340 -18.31 7.42 1.27
CA LYS A 340 -17.16 8.30 1.51
C LYS A 340 -15.86 7.60 1.13
N PHE A 341 -15.70 6.35 1.54
CA PHE A 341 -14.52 5.55 1.22
C PHE A 341 -14.34 5.43 -0.30
N GLU A 342 -15.40 5.04 -1.01
CA GLU A 342 -15.31 4.81 -2.45
C GLU A 342 -15.10 6.10 -3.26
N GLN A 343 -15.75 7.20 -2.85
CA GLN A 343 -15.55 8.51 -3.48
C GLN A 343 -14.13 9.03 -3.29
N GLU A 344 -13.51 8.74 -2.15
CA GLU A 344 -12.15 9.16 -1.86
C GLU A 344 -11.12 8.48 -2.76
N ILE A 345 -11.30 7.19 -3.07
CA ILE A 345 -10.46 6.48 -4.08
C ILE A 345 -10.56 7.17 -5.44
N VAL A 346 -11.78 7.47 -5.90
CA VAL A 346 -12.02 8.20 -7.16
C VAL A 346 -11.35 9.57 -7.13
N ARG A 347 -11.50 10.31 -6.03
CA ARG A 347 -10.91 11.64 -5.83
C ARG A 347 -9.39 11.60 -5.87
N ILE A 348 -8.76 10.62 -5.24
CA ILE A 348 -7.29 10.46 -5.23
C ILE A 348 -6.79 10.25 -6.66
N ILE A 349 -7.42 9.37 -7.44
CA ILE A 349 -7.03 9.11 -8.85
C ILE A 349 -7.21 10.36 -9.71
N GLN A 350 -8.37 11.02 -9.64
CA GLN A 350 -8.65 12.26 -10.40
C GLN A 350 -7.71 13.41 -10.01
N THR A 351 -7.42 13.56 -8.72
CA THR A 351 -6.44 14.55 -8.23
C THR A 351 -5.05 14.25 -8.77
N THR A 352 -4.67 12.98 -8.88
CA THR A 352 -3.38 12.55 -9.40
C THR A 352 -3.27 12.83 -10.90
N LEU A 353 -4.31 12.54 -11.68
CA LEU A 353 -4.40 12.94 -13.09
C LEU A 353 -4.26 14.46 -13.24
N LYS A 354 -4.99 15.25 -12.43
CA LYS A 354 -4.91 16.71 -12.45
C LYS A 354 -3.49 17.21 -12.15
N LYS A 355 -2.80 16.63 -11.16
CA LYS A 355 -1.40 16.96 -10.83
C LYS A 355 -0.45 16.73 -12.00
N LEU A 356 -0.69 15.69 -12.80
CA LEU A 356 0.10 15.35 -13.99
C LEU A 356 -0.36 16.11 -15.25
N GLY A 357 -1.49 16.83 -15.20
CA GLY A 357 -2.10 17.45 -16.38
C GLY A 357 -2.70 16.42 -17.36
N PHE A 358 -3.06 15.24 -16.88
CA PHE A 358 -3.63 14.15 -17.71
C PHE A 358 -5.16 14.14 -17.68
N THR A 359 -5.76 13.49 -18.67
CA THR A 359 -7.21 13.26 -18.73
C THR A 359 -7.57 11.78 -18.58
N ALA A 360 -8.86 11.45 -18.51
CA ALA A 360 -9.33 10.07 -18.34
C ALA A 360 -8.86 9.11 -19.46
N ASN A 361 -8.65 9.59 -20.69
CA ASN A 361 -8.12 8.77 -21.79
C ASN A 361 -6.58 8.51 -21.70
N GLN A 362 -5.96 9.02 -20.64
CA GLN A 362 -4.57 8.80 -20.26
C GLN A 362 -4.50 8.06 -18.91
N LEU A 363 -5.58 7.38 -18.52
CA LEU A 363 -5.66 6.54 -17.33
C LEU A 363 -5.72 5.06 -17.74
N VAL A 364 -4.91 4.24 -17.08
CA VAL A 364 -4.98 2.78 -17.11
C VAL A 364 -5.29 2.30 -15.69
N LEU A 365 -6.37 1.55 -15.49
CA LEU A 365 -6.63 0.85 -14.23
C LEU A 365 -6.16 -0.60 -14.35
N SER A 366 -5.53 -1.12 -13.30
CA SER A 366 -4.97 -2.47 -13.36
C SER A 366 -4.90 -3.15 -12.00
N GLY A 367 -4.98 -4.48 -12.01
CA GLY A 367 -4.91 -5.29 -10.80
C GLY A 367 -4.93 -6.79 -11.08
N LEU A 368 -4.55 -7.56 -10.06
CA LEU A 368 -4.55 -9.02 -10.08
C LEU A 368 -5.37 -9.55 -8.89
N SER A 369 -6.14 -10.64 -9.09
CA SER A 369 -7.01 -11.22 -8.07
C SER A 369 -7.90 -10.16 -7.40
N MET A 370 -7.78 -9.90 -6.10
CA MET A 370 -8.53 -8.86 -5.37
C MET A 370 -8.50 -7.48 -6.06
N GLY A 371 -7.34 -7.08 -6.60
CA GLY A 371 -7.19 -5.79 -7.29
C GLY A 371 -7.99 -5.68 -8.59
N THR A 372 -8.41 -6.82 -9.18
CA THR A 372 -9.26 -6.82 -10.38
C THR A 372 -10.65 -6.25 -10.10
N TYR A 373 -11.20 -6.59 -8.93
CA TYR A 373 -12.51 -6.11 -8.50
C TYR A 373 -12.51 -4.58 -8.48
N ALA A 374 -11.54 -3.98 -7.80
CA ALA A 374 -11.38 -2.53 -7.75
C ALA A 374 -11.13 -1.91 -9.12
N SER A 375 -10.26 -2.52 -9.94
CA SER A 375 -9.94 -2.01 -11.27
C SER A 375 -11.16 -1.95 -12.19
N LEU A 376 -12.02 -2.95 -12.13
CA LEU A 376 -13.28 -3.02 -12.89
C LEU A 376 -14.37 -2.16 -12.26
N TYR A 377 -14.53 -2.20 -10.93
CA TYR A 377 -15.54 -1.42 -10.22
C TYR A 377 -15.33 0.09 -10.41
N TYR A 378 -14.08 0.55 -10.24
CA TYR A 378 -13.75 1.97 -10.38
C TYR A 378 -13.67 2.46 -11.82
N SER A 379 -13.63 1.57 -12.82
CA SER A 379 -13.72 2.01 -14.23
C SER A 379 -15.05 2.69 -14.52
N SER A 380 -16.13 2.24 -13.86
CA SER A 380 -17.48 2.82 -13.93
C SER A 380 -17.52 4.32 -13.58
N TYR A 381 -16.64 4.78 -12.70
CA TYR A 381 -16.62 6.18 -12.23
C TYR A 381 -15.54 7.03 -12.88
N LEU A 382 -14.55 6.41 -13.52
CA LEU A 382 -13.34 7.07 -13.99
C LEU A 382 -13.23 7.13 -15.53
N ASN A 383 -13.98 6.30 -16.25
CA ASN A 383 -13.90 6.18 -17.72
C ASN A 383 -12.45 6.06 -18.24
N PRO A 384 -11.63 5.14 -17.70
CA PRO A 384 -10.25 4.98 -18.11
C PRO A 384 -10.17 4.53 -19.58
N GLU A 385 -9.03 4.76 -20.21
CA GLU A 385 -8.79 4.26 -21.57
C GLU A 385 -8.67 2.73 -21.60
N TRP A 386 -7.99 2.17 -20.60
CA TRP A 386 -7.76 0.73 -20.46
C TRP A 386 -8.01 0.26 -19.03
N VAL A 387 -8.64 -0.91 -18.92
CA VAL A 387 -8.66 -1.73 -17.72
C VAL A 387 -7.91 -3.02 -18.03
N VAL A 388 -6.87 -3.32 -17.26
CA VAL A 388 -6.04 -4.52 -17.42
C VAL A 388 -6.14 -5.37 -16.16
N VAL A 389 -6.73 -6.56 -16.27
CA VAL A 389 -7.01 -7.42 -15.12
C VAL A 389 -6.55 -8.85 -15.36
N GLY A 390 -6.07 -9.48 -14.29
CA GLY A 390 -5.73 -10.90 -14.29
C GLY A 390 -6.40 -11.65 -13.14
N LYS A 391 -7.07 -12.76 -13.46
CA LYS A 391 -7.94 -13.53 -12.56
C LYS A 391 -9.07 -12.67 -12.01
N PRO A 392 -10.01 -12.24 -12.88
CA PRO A 392 -11.07 -11.32 -12.49
C PRO A 392 -11.96 -11.93 -11.40
N LEU A 393 -12.30 -11.11 -10.41
CA LEU A 393 -13.24 -11.42 -9.35
C LEU A 393 -14.33 -10.34 -9.37
N THR A 394 -15.59 -10.74 -9.50
CA THR A 394 -16.73 -9.82 -9.67
C THR A 394 -17.91 -10.12 -8.73
N LYS A 395 -17.95 -11.32 -8.14
CA LYS A 395 -19.07 -11.78 -7.31
C LYS A 395 -18.61 -12.18 -5.91
N LEU A 396 -18.49 -11.20 -5.01
CA LEU A 396 -17.97 -11.41 -3.65
C LEU A 396 -18.82 -12.37 -2.81
N GLY A 397 -20.13 -12.39 -3.02
CA GLY A 397 -21.02 -13.36 -2.38
C GLY A 397 -20.78 -14.78 -2.86
N ASP A 398 -20.63 -15.00 -4.17
CA ASP A 398 -20.31 -16.32 -4.73
C ASP A 398 -18.96 -16.82 -4.23
N ILE A 399 -17.97 -15.93 -4.16
CA ILE A 399 -16.64 -16.23 -3.61
C ILE A 399 -16.76 -16.70 -2.16
N ALA A 400 -17.53 -16.00 -1.32
CA ALA A 400 -17.78 -16.39 0.06
C ALA A 400 -18.54 -17.71 0.18
N ALA A 401 -19.55 -17.94 -0.66
CA ALA A 401 -20.31 -19.19 -0.70
C ALA A 401 -19.44 -20.39 -1.11
N ASN A 402 -18.47 -20.15 -2.02
CA ASN A 402 -17.53 -21.15 -2.50
C ASN A 402 -16.57 -21.64 -1.42
N GLU A 403 -16.27 -20.83 -0.40
CA GLU A 403 -15.48 -21.26 0.76
C GLU A 403 -16.11 -22.49 1.46
N ARG A 404 -17.44 -22.58 1.52
CA ARG A 404 -18.10 -23.74 2.16
C ARG A 404 -18.02 -25.03 1.31
N ILE A 405 -18.11 -24.91 -0.01
CA ILE A 405 -18.40 -26.05 -0.90
C ILE A 405 -17.23 -26.39 -1.83
N ASN A 406 -16.72 -25.39 -2.55
CA ASN A 406 -15.78 -25.60 -3.64
C ASN A 406 -14.32 -25.44 -3.20
N ARG A 407 -14.09 -24.71 -2.09
CA ARG A 407 -12.76 -24.34 -1.59
C ARG A 407 -12.69 -24.24 -0.05
N PRO A 408 -13.01 -25.31 0.71
CA PRO A 408 -12.89 -25.26 2.17
C PRO A 408 -11.46 -24.88 2.59
N ASP A 409 -11.38 -23.90 3.50
CA ASP A 409 -10.17 -23.36 4.15
C ASP A 409 -9.16 -22.69 3.20
N ALA A 410 -9.59 -22.27 2.01
CA ALA A 410 -8.71 -21.62 1.04
C ALA A 410 -8.67 -20.09 1.20
N PHE A 411 -9.81 -19.46 1.50
CA PHE A 411 -9.93 -18.02 1.70
C PHE A 411 -11.09 -17.68 2.66
N PRO A 412 -11.00 -18.09 3.94
CA PRO A 412 -12.06 -17.87 4.93
C PRO A 412 -12.38 -16.40 5.16
N THR A 413 -11.43 -15.49 4.89
CA THR A 413 -11.63 -14.04 4.93
C THR A 413 -12.76 -13.56 4.01
N SER A 414 -13.13 -14.31 2.96
CA SER A 414 -14.29 -13.99 2.13
C SER A 414 -15.61 -13.94 2.93
N LEU A 415 -15.75 -14.76 3.97
CA LEU A 415 -16.91 -14.75 4.87
C LEU A 415 -16.94 -13.46 5.70
N ASP A 416 -15.79 -12.99 6.18
CA ASP A 416 -15.67 -11.71 6.89
C ASP A 416 -16.00 -10.53 5.97
N VAL A 417 -15.59 -10.58 4.70
CA VAL A 417 -15.93 -9.58 3.67
C VAL A 417 -17.44 -9.58 3.42
N LEU A 418 -18.07 -10.74 3.25
CA LEU A 418 -19.52 -10.85 3.07
C LEU A 418 -20.26 -10.24 4.27
N LEU A 419 -19.86 -10.61 5.48
CA LEU A 419 -20.44 -10.12 6.72
C LEU A 419 -20.27 -8.61 6.88
N LYS A 420 -19.11 -8.07 6.51
CA LYS A 420 -18.84 -6.62 6.52
C LYS A 420 -19.75 -5.84 5.59
N LEU A 421 -19.92 -6.35 4.36
CA LEU A 421 -20.64 -5.64 3.31
C LEU A 421 -22.16 -5.71 3.46
N THR A 422 -22.67 -6.76 4.11
CA THR A 422 -24.11 -7.07 4.08
C THR A 422 -24.74 -7.29 5.46
N GLY A 423 -23.91 -7.43 6.51
CA GLY A 423 -24.37 -7.67 7.88
C GLY A 423 -24.79 -9.11 8.17
N GLY A 424 -24.65 -10.04 7.21
CA GLY A 424 -25.00 -11.44 7.42
C GLY A 424 -24.35 -12.39 6.41
N ILE A 425 -24.81 -13.66 6.41
CA ILE A 425 -24.29 -14.75 5.56
C ILE A 425 -25.39 -15.55 4.85
N SER A 426 -26.61 -15.01 4.78
CA SER A 426 -27.73 -15.67 4.11
C SER A 426 -27.58 -15.67 2.58
N ASN A 427 -28.47 -16.36 1.88
CA ASN A 427 -28.51 -16.31 0.41
C ASN A 427 -28.81 -14.89 -0.10
N GLU A 428 -29.66 -14.14 0.60
CA GLU A 428 -29.94 -12.73 0.31
C GLU A 428 -28.69 -11.87 0.47
N ASN A 429 -27.88 -12.14 1.50
CA ASN A 429 -26.59 -11.46 1.68
C ASN A 429 -25.60 -11.79 0.57
N ILE A 430 -25.51 -13.06 0.16
CA ILE A 430 -24.68 -13.49 -0.97
C ILE A 430 -25.07 -12.73 -2.25
N GLU A 431 -26.36 -12.68 -2.57
CA GLU A 431 -26.85 -11.96 -3.73
C GLU A 431 -26.58 -10.45 -3.62
N GLN A 432 -26.83 -9.85 -2.45
CA GLN A 432 -26.55 -8.45 -2.18
C GLN A 432 -25.06 -8.13 -2.42
N ALA A 433 -24.14 -8.97 -1.94
CA ALA A 433 -22.70 -8.76 -2.12
C ALA A 433 -22.27 -8.86 -3.60
N ASN A 434 -22.87 -9.77 -4.37
CA ASN A 434 -22.65 -9.86 -5.81
C ASN A 434 -23.17 -8.61 -6.55
N ASN A 435 -24.32 -8.09 -6.13
CA ASN A 435 -24.96 -6.96 -6.77
C ASN A 435 -24.23 -5.63 -6.51
N ILE A 436 -23.41 -5.50 -5.45
CA ILE A 436 -22.54 -4.32 -5.25
C ILE A 436 -21.73 -4.04 -6.52
N PHE A 437 -21.05 -5.06 -7.06
CA PHE A 437 -20.29 -4.90 -8.29
C PHE A 437 -21.20 -4.67 -9.49
N TRP A 438 -22.16 -5.57 -9.69
CA TRP A 438 -22.91 -5.64 -10.95
C TRP A 438 -23.91 -4.51 -11.12
N ASP A 439 -24.52 -3.99 -10.04
CA ASP A 439 -25.40 -2.83 -10.11
C ASP A 439 -24.61 -1.58 -10.51
N SER A 440 -23.41 -1.41 -9.96
CA SER A 440 -22.50 -0.33 -10.38
C SER A 440 -22.06 -0.53 -11.82
N PHE A 441 -21.51 -1.69 -12.17
CA PHE A 441 -20.95 -1.94 -13.49
C PHE A 441 -22.01 -1.86 -14.60
N ARG A 442 -23.24 -2.31 -14.34
CA ARG A 442 -24.35 -2.27 -15.31
C ARG A 442 -24.98 -0.88 -15.47
N SER A 443 -24.87 -0.02 -14.46
CA SER A 443 -25.46 1.33 -14.49
C SER A 443 -24.58 2.39 -15.14
N HIS A 444 -23.35 2.03 -15.54
CA HIS A 444 -22.38 2.96 -16.13
C HIS A 444 -22.01 2.60 -17.58
N ASP A 445 -21.65 3.61 -18.36
CA ASP A 445 -21.19 3.47 -19.74
C ASP A 445 -19.71 3.07 -19.78
N HIS A 446 -19.40 1.96 -20.47
CA HIS A 446 -18.02 1.49 -20.66
C HIS A 446 -17.55 1.61 -22.11
N SER A 447 -18.32 2.26 -22.99
CA SER A 447 -18.05 2.34 -24.44
C SER A 447 -16.75 3.06 -24.82
N LYS A 448 -16.14 3.79 -23.88
CA LYS A 448 -14.86 4.50 -24.03
C LYS A 448 -13.68 3.77 -23.38
N THR A 449 -13.94 2.64 -22.75
CA THR A 449 -12.95 1.85 -22.02
C THR A 449 -12.68 0.55 -22.75
N ASN A 450 -11.41 0.23 -22.93
CA ASN A 450 -10.98 -1.05 -23.47
C ASN A 450 -10.56 -1.98 -22.34
N PHE A 451 -10.68 -3.29 -22.55
CA PHE A 451 -10.47 -4.30 -21.52
C PHE A 451 -9.44 -5.32 -21.98
N VAL A 452 -8.51 -5.63 -21.08
CA VAL A 452 -7.56 -6.73 -21.18
C VAL A 452 -7.84 -7.67 -20.01
N ILE A 453 -8.24 -8.91 -20.30
CA ILE A 453 -8.67 -9.87 -19.28
C ILE A 453 -7.92 -11.20 -19.45
N THR A 454 -7.01 -11.51 -18.54
CA THR A 454 -6.46 -12.87 -18.42
C THR A 454 -7.10 -13.61 -17.26
N TYR A 455 -7.42 -14.88 -17.44
CA TYR A 455 -8.22 -15.62 -16.46
C TYR A 455 -7.83 -17.09 -16.43
N MET A 456 -8.19 -17.75 -15.33
CA MET A 456 -8.09 -19.20 -15.18
C MET A 456 -9.40 -19.83 -15.64
N LYS A 457 -9.35 -20.83 -16.51
CA LYS A 457 -10.55 -21.48 -17.08
C LYS A 457 -11.33 -22.27 -16.03
N GLU A 458 -10.62 -22.82 -15.04
CA GLU A 458 -11.19 -23.57 -13.93
C GLU A 458 -11.09 -22.78 -12.62
N ASP A 459 -11.25 -21.44 -12.69
CA ASP A 459 -11.25 -20.57 -11.52
C ASP A 459 -12.28 -21.04 -10.50
N ASP A 460 -11.80 -21.30 -9.29
CA ASP A 460 -12.53 -21.88 -8.18
C ASP A 460 -12.99 -20.81 -7.17
N TYR A 461 -12.61 -19.54 -7.34
CA TYR A 461 -13.19 -18.41 -6.59
C TYR A 461 -14.43 -17.85 -7.29
N ASP A 462 -14.28 -17.39 -8.53
CA ASP A 462 -15.36 -16.78 -9.33
C ASP A 462 -15.35 -17.36 -10.74
N ARG A 463 -15.85 -18.60 -10.84
CA ARG A 463 -15.81 -19.43 -12.05
C ARG A 463 -16.33 -18.75 -13.31
N ASN A 464 -17.34 -17.90 -13.18
CA ASN A 464 -18.02 -17.31 -14.34
C ASN A 464 -17.62 -15.84 -14.57
N ALA A 465 -16.66 -15.28 -13.82
CA ALA A 465 -16.29 -13.86 -13.89
C ALA A 465 -15.99 -13.41 -15.32
N PHE A 466 -15.14 -14.14 -16.05
CA PHE A 466 -14.81 -13.79 -17.43
C PHE A 466 -16.03 -13.87 -18.36
N ASP A 467 -16.80 -14.96 -18.30
CA ASP A 467 -17.94 -15.15 -19.19
C ASP A 467 -19.03 -14.10 -18.96
N ASP A 468 -19.29 -13.74 -17.71
CA ASP A 468 -20.26 -12.70 -17.34
C ASP A 468 -19.80 -11.32 -17.82
N LEU A 469 -18.52 -10.96 -17.60
CA LEU A 469 -17.93 -9.72 -18.10
C LEU A 469 -17.95 -9.64 -19.63
N TYR A 470 -17.49 -10.70 -20.30
CA TYR A 470 -17.42 -10.76 -21.75
C TYR A 470 -18.81 -10.62 -22.38
N ARG A 471 -19.80 -11.36 -21.88
CA ARG A 471 -21.18 -11.29 -22.37
C ARG A 471 -21.76 -9.89 -22.19
N TYR A 472 -21.59 -9.29 -21.01
CA TYR A 472 -22.11 -7.95 -20.74
C TYR A 472 -21.44 -6.89 -21.64
N LEU A 473 -20.11 -6.87 -21.70
CA LEU A 473 -19.35 -5.88 -22.48
C LEU A 473 -19.60 -6.02 -23.98
N HIS A 474 -19.69 -7.24 -24.50
CA HIS A 474 -19.99 -7.47 -25.91
C HIS A 474 -21.38 -6.96 -26.30
N GLN A 475 -22.37 -7.13 -25.42
CA GLN A 475 -23.75 -6.70 -25.66
C GLN A 475 -23.94 -5.19 -25.47
N ASN A 476 -23.36 -4.60 -24.42
CA ASN A 476 -23.66 -3.22 -23.98
C ASN A 476 -22.56 -2.21 -24.34
N SER A 477 -21.37 -2.68 -24.72
CA SER A 477 -20.23 -1.84 -25.10
C SER A 477 -19.52 -2.39 -26.35
N PRO A 478 -20.23 -2.59 -27.48
CA PRO A 478 -19.69 -3.28 -28.66
C PRO A 478 -18.52 -2.56 -29.34
N LYS A 479 -18.26 -1.29 -28.99
CA LYS A 479 -17.12 -0.50 -29.49
C LYS A 479 -15.84 -0.70 -28.65
N SER A 480 -15.97 -1.19 -27.43
CA SER A 480 -14.85 -1.46 -26.53
C SER A 480 -14.06 -2.65 -27.04
N ARG A 481 -12.73 -2.52 -27.10
CA ARG A 481 -11.88 -3.65 -27.43
C ARG A 481 -11.76 -4.55 -26.21
N ILE A 482 -11.96 -5.85 -26.40
CA ILE A 482 -11.79 -6.87 -25.36
C ILE A 482 -10.69 -7.82 -25.82
N ILE A 483 -9.53 -7.74 -25.20
CA ILE A 483 -8.40 -8.64 -25.43
C ILE A 483 -8.37 -9.62 -24.27
N HIS A 484 -8.38 -10.93 -24.53
CA HIS A 484 -8.40 -11.90 -23.45
C HIS A 484 -7.56 -13.14 -23.71
N LYS A 485 -7.13 -13.80 -22.64
CA LYS A 485 -6.43 -15.09 -22.68
C LYS A 485 -6.83 -15.94 -21.48
N GLY A 486 -7.36 -17.13 -21.74
CA GLY A 486 -7.64 -18.13 -20.71
C GLY A 486 -6.45 -19.09 -20.55
N LEU A 487 -5.98 -19.28 -19.33
CA LEU A 487 -5.02 -20.32 -18.95
C LEU A 487 -5.73 -21.46 -18.22
N THR A 488 -5.18 -22.67 -18.30
CA THR A 488 -5.78 -23.85 -17.65
C THR A 488 -5.29 -23.96 -16.20
N GLY A 489 -6.19 -24.32 -15.30
CA GLY A 489 -5.95 -24.51 -13.87
C GLY A 489 -6.95 -23.73 -13.01
N ARG A 490 -6.88 -24.00 -11.70
CA ARG A 490 -7.55 -23.23 -10.65
C ARG A 490 -6.87 -21.88 -10.44
N HIS A 491 -7.46 -21.01 -9.61
CA HIS A 491 -7.07 -19.61 -9.49
C HIS A 491 -5.56 -19.41 -9.29
N ASN A 492 -4.87 -20.28 -8.57
CA ASN A 492 -3.44 -20.13 -8.24
C ASN A 492 -2.49 -21.06 -9.00
N ASP A 493 -2.99 -21.92 -9.89
CA ASP A 493 -2.17 -22.97 -10.52
C ASP A 493 -1.12 -22.40 -11.51
N ASP A 494 -1.47 -21.45 -12.39
CA ASP A 494 -0.52 -20.77 -13.33
C ASP A 494 -0.44 -19.26 -13.07
N THR A 495 -0.04 -18.90 -11.85
CA THR A 495 0.11 -17.48 -11.47
C THR A 495 1.18 -16.76 -12.29
N ASN A 496 2.28 -17.42 -12.61
CA ASN A 496 3.37 -16.81 -13.38
C ASN A 496 2.92 -16.47 -14.80
N GLY A 497 2.26 -17.38 -15.51
CA GLY A 497 1.73 -17.13 -16.85
C GLY A 497 0.70 -16.00 -16.89
N ILE A 498 -0.13 -15.88 -15.85
CA ILE A 498 -1.04 -14.73 -15.68
C ILE A 498 -0.26 -13.42 -15.56
N VAL A 499 0.72 -13.34 -14.65
CA VAL A 499 1.49 -12.12 -14.37
C VAL A 499 2.30 -11.69 -15.60
N GLU A 500 2.93 -12.64 -16.29
CA GLU A 500 3.69 -12.39 -17.52
C GLU A 500 2.78 -11.80 -18.61
N TRP A 501 1.61 -12.39 -18.84
CA TRP A 501 0.69 -11.88 -19.85
C TRP A 501 0.11 -10.52 -19.46
N PHE A 502 -0.26 -10.33 -18.19
CA PHE A 502 -0.72 -9.04 -17.66
C PHE A 502 0.30 -7.94 -17.93
N LEU A 503 1.58 -8.16 -17.57
CA LEU A 503 2.65 -7.19 -17.78
C LEU A 503 2.96 -6.97 -19.27
N MET A 504 2.93 -8.03 -20.07
CA MET A 504 3.11 -7.93 -21.51
C MET A 504 2.05 -7.01 -22.12
N GLN A 505 0.77 -7.14 -21.73
CA GLN A 505 -0.29 -6.29 -22.27
C GLN A 505 -0.18 -4.83 -21.83
N ILE A 506 0.20 -4.57 -20.58
CA ILE A 506 0.50 -3.20 -20.15
C ILE A 506 1.64 -2.62 -21.00
N ARG A 507 2.76 -3.35 -21.16
CA ARG A 507 3.88 -2.91 -22.00
C ARG A 507 3.47 -2.69 -23.46
N ASN A 508 2.60 -3.53 -24.02
CA ASN A 508 2.07 -3.37 -25.36
C ASN A 508 1.27 -2.06 -25.49
N ILE A 509 0.35 -1.78 -24.55
CA ILE A 509 -0.42 -0.52 -24.50
C ILE A 509 0.52 0.69 -24.41
N LEU A 510 1.48 0.63 -23.48
CA LEU A 510 2.47 1.69 -23.26
C LEU A 510 3.33 1.93 -24.52
N THR A 511 3.71 0.87 -25.22
CA THR A 511 4.50 0.95 -26.46
C THR A 511 3.68 1.51 -27.62
N SER A 512 2.53 0.89 -27.91
CA SER A 512 1.76 1.19 -29.12
C SER A 512 1.04 2.54 -29.06
N LYS A 513 0.60 2.98 -27.87
CA LYS A 513 -0.21 4.20 -27.71
C LYS A 513 0.58 5.39 -27.16
N TYR A 514 1.62 5.14 -26.36
CA TYR A 514 2.37 6.20 -25.68
C TYR A 514 3.86 6.23 -26.08
N GLY A 515 4.29 5.39 -27.03
CA GLY A 515 5.66 5.39 -27.56
C GLY A 515 6.72 4.96 -26.55
N ARG A 516 6.33 4.27 -25.47
CA ARG A 516 7.24 3.84 -24.42
C ARG A 516 7.97 2.56 -24.84
N ASN A 517 9.29 2.64 -25.01
CA ASN A 517 10.10 1.52 -25.50
C ASN A 517 10.67 0.68 -24.35
N PHE A 518 10.23 -0.57 -24.27
CA PHE A 518 10.76 -1.63 -23.40
C PHE A 518 11.53 -2.65 -24.26
N LYS A 519 12.55 -2.21 -25.00
CA LYS A 519 13.44 -3.22 -25.62
C LYS A 519 14.04 -4.03 -24.48
N LEU A 520 13.84 -5.34 -24.50
CA LEU A 520 14.63 -6.28 -23.70
C LEU A 520 16.09 -5.95 -24.02
N GLY A 521 16.76 -5.26 -23.11
CA GLY A 521 18.21 -5.26 -23.11
C GLY A 521 18.60 -6.69 -22.82
N GLU A 522 19.27 -7.29 -23.80
CA GLU A 522 20.32 -8.28 -23.61
C GLU A 522 20.66 -8.41 -22.12
N THR A 523 20.23 -9.52 -21.53
CA THR A 523 20.98 -10.14 -20.46
C THR A 523 22.41 -10.23 -20.98
N THR A 524 23.23 -9.24 -20.67
CA THR A 524 24.65 -9.51 -20.51
C THR A 524 24.67 -10.45 -19.32
N ASP A 525 24.76 -11.74 -19.62
CA ASP A 525 25.52 -12.66 -18.78
C ASP A 525 26.75 -11.89 -18.31
N ASP A 526 26.73 -11.44 -17.06
CA ASP A 526 27.88 -11.13 -16.20
C ASP A 526 27.36 -10.59 -14.85
N GLU A 527 27.33 -11.53 -13.89
CA GLU A 527 27.33 -11.41 -12.41
C GLU A 527 26.08 -10.93 -11.65
#